data_AF-A0AAN8IBD9-F1
#
_entry.id   AF-A0AAN8IBD9-F1
#
_cell.length_a   1.000
_cell.length_b   1.000
_cell.length_c   1.000
_cell.angle_alpha   90.00
_cell.angle_beta   90.00
_cell.angle_gamma   90.00
#
_symmetry.space_group_name_H-M   'P 1'
#
loop_
_entity.id
_entity.type
_entity.pdbx_description
1 polymer ?
#
loop_
_entity_poly.entity_id
_entity_poly.type
_entity_poly.pdbx_seq_one_letter_code
_entity_poly.pdbx_strand_id
1 'polypeptide(L)'
;MFVLATVAYLAVLVTSEQPSTCSRSNGMTEELRKVVVDEHNKYRSLVAKGLAPNPVAGGNAPKAARMFKMSYDCSVEDKMVAKLMDGISVWRQQNGVYNSGRH
;
A
#
# COMPACT_ATOMS: atom_id res chain seq x y z
N MET A 1 8.26 -14.25 45.72
CA MET A 1 6.92 -14.09 45.11
C MET A 1 6.72 -12.70 44.49
N PHE A 2 7.27 -11.62 45.07
CA PHE A 2 7.20 -10.26 44.51
C PHE A 2 7.96 -10.04 43.19
N VAL A 3 9.11 -10.73 43.01
CA VAL A 3 9.93 -10.62 41.78
C VAL A 3 9.24 -11.23 40.55
N LEU A 4 8.41 -12.25 40.75
CA LEU A 4 7.67 -12.89 39.66
C LEU A 4 6.53 -11.98 39.15
N ALA A 5 5.91 -11.22 40.06
CA ALA A 5 4.85 -10.27 39.72
C ALA A 5 5.37 -9.06 38.93
N THR A 6 6.58 -8.57 39.23
CA THR A 6 7.20 -7.45 38.49
C THR A 6 7.69 -7.87 37.10
N VAL A 7 8.22 -9.08 36.95
CA VAL A 7 8.62 -9.65 35.64
C VAL A 7 7.39 -9.87 34.76
N ALA A 8 6.28 -10.35 35.33
CA ALA A 8 5.01 -10.48 34.59
C ALA A 8 4.47 -9.10 34.14
N TYR A 9 4.55 -8.07 34.98
CA TYR A 9 4.11 -6.71 34.64
C TYR A 9 4.97 -6.07 33.53
N LEU A 10 6.28 -6.30 33.55
CA LEU A 10 7.18 -5.86 32.47
C LEU A 10 6.91 -6.60 31.15
N ALA A 11 6.55 -7.89 31.19
CA ALA A 11 6.16 -8.63 29.98
C ALA A 11 4.82 -8.15 29.39
N VAL A 12 3.88 -7.68 30.23
CA VAL A 12 2.61 -7.09 29.77
C VAL A 12 2.79 -5.73 29.10
N LEU A 13 3.83 -4.95 29.46
CA LEU A 13 4.18 -3.70 28.74
C LEU A 13 4.88 -3.95 27.40
N VAL A 14 5.38 -5.16 27.17
CA VAL A 14 5.84 -5.63 25.85
C VAL A 14 4.66 -6.30 25.13
N THR A 15 3.50 -5.63 25.07
CA THR A 15 2.62 -5.84 23.91
C THR A 15 3.37 -5.22 22.75
N SER A 16 4.07 -6.06 21.99
CA SER A 16 4.71 -5.69 20.74
C SER A 16 3.78 -4.75 19.97
N GLU A 17 4.26 -3.57 19.59
CA GLU A 17 3.75 -2.91 18.39
C GLU A 17 3.66 -4.00 17.34
N GLN A 18 2.44 -4.46 17.03
CA GLN A 18 2.29 -5.34 15.89
C GLN A 18 2.87 -4.54 14.73
N PRO A 19 3.82 -5.08 13.95
CA PRO A 19 4.18 -4.45 12.69
C PRO A 19 2.84 -4.23 12.00
N SER A 20 2.52 -2.97 11.69
CA SER A 20 1.20 -2.53 11.28
C SER A 20 0.78 -3.28 10.01
N THR A 21 0.26 -4.49 10.19
CA THR A 21 -0.10 -5.37 9.09
C THR A 21 -1.47 -4.90 8.65
N CYS A 22 -1.53 -4.28 7.48
CA CYS A 22 -2.79 -3.78 6.95
C CYS A 22 -3.79 -4.94 6.79
N SER A 23 -5.09 -4.63 6.82
CA SER A 23 -6.15 -5.64 6.76
C SER A 23 -5.97 -6.58 5.57
N ARG A 24 -6.09 -7.90 5.78
CA ARG A 24 -6.08 -8.88 4.68
C ARG A 24 -7.45 -9.11 4.07
N SER A 25 -8.50 -8.47 4.59
CA SER A 25 -9.89 -8.70 4.15
C SER A 25 -10.23 -8.13 2.77
N ASN A 26 -9.37 -7.25 2.24
CA ASN A 26 -9.55 -6.59 0.94
C ASN A 26 -8.81 -7.29 -0.21
N GLY A 27 -8.22 -8.46 0.05
CA GLY A 27 -7.43 -9.22 -0.95
C GLY A 27 -6.00 -8.70 -1.15
N MET A 28 -5.57 -7.67 -0.42
CA MET A 28 -4.17 -7.21 -0.43
C MET A 28 -3.34 -8.10 0.50
N THR A 29 -2.45 -8.91 -0.09
CA THR A 29 -1.51 -9.74 0.67
C THR A 29 -0.22 -8.96 0.97
N GLU A 30 0.54 -9.41 1.96
CA GLU A 30 1.78 -8.74 2.35
C GLU A 30 2.84 -8.78 1.24
N GLU A 31 2.87 -9.90 0.52
CA GLU A 31 3.73 -10.10 -0.64
C GLU A 31 3.38 -9.10 -1.74
N LEU A 32 2.09 -8.86 -1.99
CA LEU A 32 1.64 -7.89 -2.97
C LEU A 32 1.98 -6.45 -2.55
N ARG A 33 1.80 -6.11 -1.26
CA ARG A 33 2.19 -4.78 -0.73
C ARG A 33 3.67 -4.51 -0.94
N LYS A 34 4.51 -5.51 -0.65
CA LYS A 34 5.94 -5.46 -0.89
C LYS A 34 6.28 -5.25 -2.36
N VAL A 35 5.68 -6.04 -3.25
CA VAL A 35 5.89 -5.90 -4.70
C VAL A 35 5.50 -4.50 -5.19
N VAL A 36 4.35 -3.98 -4.73
CA VAL A 36 3.88 -2.64 -5.12
C VAL A 36 4.88 -1.58 -4.72
N VAL A 37 5.31 -1.52 -3.46
CA VAL A 37 6.23 -0.46 -3.00
C VAL A 37 7.64 -0.63 -3.57
N ASP A 38 8.11 -1.86 -3.76
CA ASP A 38 9.43 -2.15 -4.31
C ASP A 38 9.52 -1.77 -5.80
N GLU A 39 8.53 -2.15 -6.61
CA GLU A 39 8.51 -1.77 -8.03
C GLU A 39 8.34 -0.26 -8.21
N HIS A 40 7.49 0.41 -7.42
CA HIS A 40 7.40 1.87 -7.46
C HIS A 40 8.76 2.53 -7.13
N ASN A 41 9.44 2.06 -6.09
CA ASN A 41 10.74 2.59 -5.70
C ASN A 41 11.83 2.32 -6.73
N LYS A 42 11.80 1.16 -7.41
CA LYS A 42 12.69 0.83 -8.52
C LYS A 42 12.52 1.82 -9.68
N TYR A 43 11.29 2.06 -10.15
CA TYR A 43 11.05 3.03 -11.23
C TYR A 43 11.35 4.47 -10.80
N ARG A 44 10.98 4.86 -9.58
CA ARG A 44 11.35 6.18 -9.02
C ARG A 44 12.86 6.38 -8.99
N SER A 45 13.64 5.34 -8.70
CA SER A 45 15.10 5.36 -8.74
C SER A 45 15.65 5.54 -10.15
N LEU A 46 15.07 4.86 -11.15
CA LEU A 46 15.44 5.04 -12.56
C LEU A 46 15.19 6.47 -13.03
N VAL A 47 14.02 7.04 -12.72
CA VAL A 47 13.70 8.44 -13.00
C VAL A 47 14.66 9.37 -12.26
N ALA A 48 14.90 9.15 -10.97
CA ALA A 48 15.77 9.99 -10.16
C ALA A 48 17.20 10.05 -10.70
N LYS A 49 17.69 8.97 -11.30
CA LYS A 49 19.02 8.88 -11.93
C LYS A 49 19.08 9.43 -13.35
N GLY A 50 17.93 9.75 -13.96
CA GLY A 50 17.85 10.14 -15.36
C GLY A 50 18.08 8.98 -16.33
N LEU A 51 17.71 7.76 -15.93
CA LEU A 51 17.88 6.52 -16.71
C LEU A 51 16.55 5.98 -17.26
N ALA A 52 15.42 6.58 -16.88
CA ALA A 52 14.11 6.16 -17.35
C ALA A 52 13.85 6.71 -18.77
N PRO A 53 13.56 5.88 -19.78
CA PRO A 53 13.28 6.35 -21.14
C PRO A 53 12.03 7.25 -21.20
N ASN A 54 12.11 8.32 -21.99
CA ASN A 54 10.99 9.20 -22.29
C ASN A 54 10.67 9.13 -23.80
N PRO A 55 9.67 8.33 -24.21
CA PRO A 55 9.35 8.16 -25.63
C PRO A 55 8.74 9.41 -26.27
N VAL A 56 8.16 10.32 -25.47
CA VAL A 56 7.47 11.51 -25.98
C VAL A 56 8.46 12.64 -26.28
N ALA A 57 9.41 12.90 -25.38
CA ALA A 57 10.40 13.96 -25.55
C ALA A 57 11.68 13.48 -26.27
N GLY A 58 11.85 12.17 -26.44
CA GLY A 58 13.12 11.56 -26.83
C GLY A 58 14.12 11.51 -25.65
N GLY A 59 15.00 10.51 -25.67
CA GLY A 59 16.01 10.33 -24.62
C GLY A 59 15.44 9.81 -23.30
N ASN A 60 16.03 10.25 -22.18
CA ASN A 60 15.63 9.85 -20.83
C ASN A 60 14.94 11.01 -20.08
N ALA A 61 14.18 10.66 -19.04
CA ALA A 61 13.65 11.60 -18.07
C ALA A 61 14.78 12.40 -17.42
N PRO A 62 14.58 13.69 -17.09
CA PRO A 62 15.58 14.50 -16.42
C PRO A 62 15.86 13.97 -15.00
N LYS A 63 17.09 14.14 -14.54
CA LYS A 63 17.52 13.76 -13.18
C LYS A 63 16.72 14.55 -12.13
N ALA A 64 16.17 13.86 -11.13
CA ALA A 64 15.46 14.51 -10.04
C ALA A 64 16.44 14.98 -8.96
N ALA A 65 16.31 16.23 -8.48
CA ALA A 65 17.16 16.76 -7.42
C ALA A 65 16.93 16.04 -6.08
N ARG A 66 15.67 15.69 -5.76
CA ARG A 66 15.28 15.06 -4.49
C ARG A 66 14.07 14.13 -4.67
N MET A 67 14.31 12.88 -5.10
CA MET A 67 13.26 11.86 -5.19
C MET A 67 13.21 11.03 -3.90
N PHE A 68 12.12 11.15 -3.14
CA PHE A 68 11.96 10.39 -1.90
C PHE A 68 11.61 8.92 -2.14
N LYS A 69 12.12 8.04 -1.28
CA LYS A 69 11.70 6.63 -1.21
C LYS A 69 10.30 6.56 -0.62
N MET A 70 9.43 5.78 -1.26
CA MET A 70 8.07 5.53 -0.81
C MET A 70 8.06 4.46 0.28
N SER A 71 7.27 4.69 1.32
CA SER A 71 6.85 3.68 2.30
C SER A 71 5.42 3.24 2.01
N TYR A 72 5.08 2.01 2.43
CA TYR A 72 3.70 1.54 2.36
C TYR A 72 2.86 2.14 3.50
N ASP A 73 1.60 2.47 3.24
CA ASP A 73 0.67 3.04 4.23
C ASP A 73 -0.72 2.40 4.07
N CYS A 74 -1.19 1.74 5.14
CA CYS A 74 -2.48 1.06 5.17
C CYS A 74 -3.67 2.01 4.97
N SER A 75 -3.59 3.24 5.47
CA SER A 75 -4.66 4.22 5.32
C SER A 75 -4.85 4.65 3.87
N VAL A 76 -3.77 4.62 3.08
CA VAL A 76 -3.81 4.87 1.63
C VAL A 76 -4.39 3.64 0.92
N GLU A 77 -3.99 2.43 1.31
CA GLU A 77 -4.58 1.18 0.79
C GLU A 77 -6.10 1.17 0.96
N ASP A 78 -6.60 1.42 2.16
CA ASP A 78 -8.04 1.38 2.47
C ASP A 78 -8.83 2.39 1.63
N LYS A 79 -8.31 3.61 1.49
CA LYS A 79 -8.93 4.65 0.65
C LYS A 79 -8.94 4.25 -0.82
N MET A 80 -7.86 3.63 -1.31
CA MET A 80 -7.77 3.17 -2.69
C MET A 80 -8.76 2.03 -2.96
N VAL A 81 -8.87 1.06 -2.06
CA VAL A 81 -9.83 -0.04 -2.17
C VAL A 81 -11.26 0.50 -2.16
N ALA A 82 -11.59 1.40 -1.23
CA ALA A 82 -12.92 2.01 -1.17
C ALA A 82 -13.27 2.73 -2.48
N LYS A 83 -12.35 3.52 -3.03
CA LYS A 83 -12.54 4.24 -4.29
C LYS A 83 -12.66 3.29 -5.49
N LEU A 84 -11.91 2.20 -5.49
CA LEU A 84 -12.01 1.18 -6.54
C LEU A 84 -13.39 0.50 -6.51
N MET A 85 -13.89 0.15 -5.32
CA MET A 85 -15.21 -0.48 -5.17
C MET A 85 -16.35 0.46 -5.60
N ASP A 86 -16.25 1.74 -5.27
CA ASP A 86 -17.18 2.77 -5.76
C ASP A 86 -17.18 2.83 -7.29
N GLY A 87 -16.01 2.90 -7.92
CA GLY A 87 -15.87 2.90 -9.37
C GLY A 87 -16.43 1.64 -10.05
N ILE A 88 -16.22 0.46 -9.45
CA ILE A 88 -16.78 -0.81 -9.95
C ILE A 88 -18.32 -0.78 -9.89
N SER A 89 -18.90 -0.19 -8.85
CA SER A 89 -20.36 -0.07 -8.72
C SER A 89 -20.97 0.78 -9.83
N VAL A 90 -20.32 1.89 -10.16
CA VAL A 90 -20.72 2.79 -11.27
C VAL A 90 -20.58 2.09 -12.61
N TRP A 91 -19.44 1.44 -12.87
CA TRP A 91 -19.23 0.69 -14.11
C TRP A 91 -20.30 -0.41 -14.28
N ARG A 92 -20.63 -1.12 -13.20
CA ARG A 92 -21.66 -2.17 -13.22
C ARG A 92 -23.04 -1.63 -13.60
N GLN A 93 -23.42 -0.47 -13.09
CA GLN A 93 -24.69 0.19 -13.43
C GLN A 93 -24.73 0.60 -14.90
N GLN A 94 -23.65 1.18 -15.42
CA GLN A 94 -23.56 1.63 -16.81
C GLN A 94 -23.59 0.47 -17.82
N ASN A 95 -23.05 -0.70 -17.44
CA ASN A 95 -22.96 -1.86 -18.33
C ASN A 95 -24.08 -2.88 -18.11
N GLY A 96 -25.11 -2.54 -17.33
CA GLY A 96 -26.27 -3.42 -17.12
C GLY A 96 -25.95 -4.72 -16.37
N VAL A 97 -24.77 -4.85 -15.76
CA VAL A 97 -24.36 -6.02 -14.95
C VAL A 97 -24.90 -5.88 -13.51
N TYR A 98 -25.98 -5.11 -13.33
CA TYR A 98 -26.57 -4.91 -12.01
C TYR A 98 -27.46 -6.10 -11.66
N ASN A 99 -27.01 -6.93 -10.72
CA ASN A 99 -27.84 -7.99 -10.18
C ASN A 99 -28.83 -7.35 -9.19
N SER A 100 -30.11 -7.25 -9.59
CA SER A 100 -31.20 -6.79 -8.74
C SER A 100 -31.45 -7.82 -7.64
N GLY A 101 -30.73 -7.75 -6.52
CA GLY A 101 -30.90 -8.77 -5.49
C GLY A 101 -30.03 -8.63 -4.26
N ARG A 102 -30.44 -7.76 -3.34
CA ARG A 102 -30.49 -8.09 -1.91
C ARG A 102 -31.46 -7.14 -1.20
N HIS A 103 -32.71 -7.59 -1.10
CA HIS A 103 -33.54 -7.25 0.06
C HIS A 103 -33.00 -8.01 1.27
#